data_AF-A0A0R1LI22-F1
#
_entry.id   AF-A0A0R1LI22-F1
#
_cell.length_a   1.000
_cell.length_b   1.000
_cell.length_c   1.000
_cell.angle_alpha   90.00
_cell.angle_beta   90.00
_cell.angle_gamma   90.00
#
_symmetry.space_group_name_H-M   'P 1'
#
loop_
_entity.id
_entity.type
_entity.pdbx_description
1 polymer ?
#
loop_
_entity_poly.entity_id
_entity_poly.type
_entity_poly.pdbx_seq_one_letter_code
_entity_poly.pdbx_strand_id
1 'polypeptide(L)'
;MDYISNLKFQQRGVTGNFITATATNQRAFVQISDRRGTGTGWSLLLKPEPLVGQKDATSIEAATLSLGSAYFLASGANITKAPAFVAKSALPMNSYSLVARAQSVPGDRQGMGTWLLRLNTKSTDPTTLNVASSAVTTQQNYQGTLSWLLTDAPQ
;
A
#
# COMPACT_ATOMS: atom_id res chain seq x y z
N MET A 1 -13.70 -2.97 4.01
CA MET A 1 -12.30 -3.34 4.24
C MET A 1 -12.23 -3.94 5.61
N ASP A 2 -11.63 -5.12 5.75
CA ASP A 2 -11.81 -5.93 6.95
C ASP A 2 -10.57 -5.94 7.84
N TYR A 3 -9.39 -5.86 7.24
CA TYR A 3 -8.12 -5.93 7.96
C TYR A 3 -6.99 -5.28 7.15
N ILE A 4 -6.04 -4.65 7.86
CA ILE A 4 -4.79 -4.12 7.30
C ILE A 4 -3.64 -4.49 8.23
N SER A 5 -2.58 -5.10 7.69
CA SER A 5 -1.32 -5.28 8.42
C SER A 5 -0.54 -3.97 8.57
N ASN A 6 0.09 -3.79 9.73
CA ASN A 6 1.14 -2.79 9.88
C ASN A 6 2.37 -3.16 9.03
N LEU A 7 3.16 -2.15 8.63
CA LEU A 7 4.46 -2.32 7.98
C LEU A 7 5.56 -1.82 8.91
N LYS A 8 6.62 -2.61 9.08
CA LYS A 8 7.82 -2.25 9.84
C LYS A 8 8.96 -2.06 8.86
N PHE A 9 9.64 -0.92 8.93
CA PHE A 9 10.73 -0.60 8.02
C PHE A 9 12.06 -0.59 8.75
N GLN A 10 13.13 -0.95 8.04
CA GLN A 10 14.49 -0.81 8.50
C GLN A 10 15.32 -0.13 7.42
N GLN A 11 16.12 0.86 7.81
CA GLN A 11 17.06 1.53 6.92
C GLN A 11 18.04 0.51 6.33
N ARG A 12 18.21 0.53 5.01
CA ARG A 12 19.16 -0.29 4.27
C ARG A 12 20.41 0.48 3.89
N GLY A 13 20.29 1.78 3.66
CA GLY A 13 21.42 2.62 3.30
C GLY A 13 20.99 4.04 2.94
N VAL A 14 21.98 4.82 2.55
CA VAL A 14 21.81 6.16 1.98
C VAL A 14 22.35 6.09 0.55
N THR A 15 21.52 6.43 -0.43
CA THR A 15 21.90 6.43 -1.84
C THR A 15 21.63 7.82 -2.42
N GLY A 16 22.70 8.56 -2.72
CA GLY A 16 22.61 9.97 -3.09
C GLY A 16 21.92 10.78 -1.99
N ASN A 17 20.83 11.47 -2.36
CA ASN A 17 20.06 12.33 -1.45
C ASN A 17 18.90 11.61 -0.74
N PHE A 18 18.86 10.27 -0.78
CA PHE A 18 17.78 9.50 -0.18
C PHE A 18 18.28 8.50 0.84
N ILE A 19 17.58 8.42 1.96
CA ILE A 19 17.64 7.32 2.92
C ILE A 19 16.59 6.29 2.47
N THR A 20 17.05 5.09 2.13
CA THR A 20 16.16 3.99 1.72
C THR A 20 15.92 3.06 2.89
N ALA A 21 14.66 2.89 3.25
CA ALA A 21 14.21 1.90 4.23
C ALA A 21 13.34 0.83 3.54
N THR A 22 13.50 -0.42 3.95
CA THR A 22 12.77 -1.56 3.38
C THR A 22 11.90 -2.21 4.43
N ALA A 23 10.70 -2.61 4.05
CA ALA A 23 9.80 -3.34 4.93
C ALA A 23 10.40 -4.69 5.34
N THR A 24 10.36 -5.02 6.63
CA THR A 24 10.97 -6.22 7.22
C THR A 24 9.95 -7.31 7.50
N ASN A 25 8.70 -6.95 7.78
CA ASN A 25 7.65 -7.94 7.95
C ASN A 25 7.23 -8.51 6.60
N GLN A 26 7.41 -9.82 6.46
CA GLN A 26 6.99 -10.54 5.28
C GLN A 26 5.48 -10.79 5.35
N ARG A 27 4.83 -10.86 4.19
CA ARG A 27 3.42 -11.27 4.05
C ARG A 27 2.39 -10.32 4.69
N ALA A 28 2.72 -9.02 4.83
CA ALA A 28 1.70 -8.00 5.15
C ALA A 28 0.57 -8.05 4.12
N PHE A 29 -0.66 -7.74 4.53
CA PHE A 29 -1.79 -7.74 3.60
C PHE A 29 -2.89 -6.74 3.96
N VAL A 30 -3.69 -6.43 2.94
CA VAL A 30 -4.98 -5.74 3.08
C VAL A 30 -6.08 -6.72 2.68
N GLN A 31 -7.08 -6.89 3.55
CA GLN A 31 -8.24 -7.73 3.27
C GLN A 31 -9.45 -6.89 2.86
N ILE A 32 -10.03 -7.26 1.72
CA ILE A 32 -11.18 -6.59 1.11
C ILE A 32 -12.26 -7.63 0.86
N SER A 33 -13.43 -7.45 1.45
CA SER A 33 -14.62 -8.22 1.13
C SER A 33 -15.62 -7.38 0.36
N ASP A 34 -15.97 -7.81 -0.85
CA ASP A 34 -17.13 -7.29 -1.57
C ASP A 34 -18.24 -8.34 -1.58
N ARG A 35 -19.27 -8.10 -0.76
CA ARG A 35 -20.43 -8.99 -0.56
C ARG A 35 -21.71 -8.40 -1.16
N ARG A 36 -21.62 -7.33 -1.96
CA ARG A 36 -22.80 -6.63 -2.50
C ARG A 36 -23.55 -7.43 -3.56
N GLY A 37 -22.89 -8.40 -4.20
CA GLY A 37 -23.51 -9.26 -5.22
C GLY A 37 -23.69 -8.60 -6.60
N THR A 38 -23.58 -7.27 -6.69
CA THR A 38 -23.81 -6.50 -7.92
C THR A 38 -22.67 -6.62 -8.93
N GLY A 39 -21.44 -6.85 -8.46
CA GLY A 39 -20.25 -6.90 -9.31
C GLY A 39 -19.93 -5.57 -9.99
N THR A 40 -20.26 -4.45 -9.35
CA THR A 40 -19.99 -3.09 -9.85
C THR A 40 -18.52 -2.68 -9.76
N GLY A 41 -17.65 -3.56 -9.22
CA GLY A 41 -16.24 -3.27 -9.03
C GLY A 41 -15.99 -2.35 -7.84
N TRP A 42 -14.73 -1.99 -7.65
CA TRP A 42 -14.27 -1.09 -6.59
C TRP A 42 -12.86 -0.58 -6.89
N SER A 43 -12.50 0.56 -6.30
CA SER A 43 -11.14 1.10 -6.33
C SER A 43 -10.58 1.22 -4.92
N LEU A 44 -9.33 0.78 -4.74
CA LEU A 44 -8.56 0.92 -3.51
C LEU A 44 -7.50 2.00 -3.72
N LEU A 45 -7.60 3.06 -2.93
CA LEU A 45 -6.64 4.16 -2.89
C LEU A 45 -5.85 4.11 -1.59
N LEU A 46 -4.60 4.54 -1.67
CA LEU A 46 -3.69 4.66 -0.54
C LEU A 46 -3.11 6.08 -0.50
N LYS A 47 -3.17 6.71 0.67
CA LYS A 47 -2.49 7.95 1.02
C LYS A 47 -1.48 7.66 2.14
N PRO A 48 -0.18 7.59 1.84
CA PRO A 48 0.85 7.59 2.86
C PRO A 48 0.87 8.95 3.56
N GLU A 49 0.68 9.00 4.87
CA GLU A 49 0.77 10.25 5.64
C GLU A 49 2.24 10.60 5.95
N PRO A 50 2.55 11.86 6.27
CA PRO A 50 3.89 12.26 6.69
C PRO A 50 4.45 11.39 7.82
N LEU A 51 5.77 11.21 7.80
CA LEU A 51 6.48 10.54 8.88
C LEU A 51 6.68 11.51 10.05
N VAL A 52 6.45 11.06 11.27
CA VAL A 52 6.56 11.86 12.50
C VAL A 52 7.63 11.25 13.39
N GLY A 53 8.59 12.08 13.81
CA GLY A 53 9.65 11.72 14.75
C GLY A 53 9.08 11.39 16.12
N GLN A 54 9.46 10.24 16.67
CA GLN A 54 8.91 9.79 17.96
C GLN A 54 9.43 10.57 19.16
N LYS A 55 10.59 11.24 19.05
CA LYS A 55 11.18 12.00 20.16
C LYS A 55 10.81 13.47 20.14
N ASP A 56 10.70 14.06 18.95
CA ASP A 56 10.59 15.52 18.77
C ASP A 56 9.36 15.96 17.96
N ALA A 57 8.53 15.01 17.52
CA ALA A 57 7.37 15.25 16.65
C ALA A 57 7.70 15.93 15.29
N THR A 58 8.96 15.92 14.86
CA THR A 58 9.36 16.46 13.55
C THR A 58 8.64 15.71 12.44
N SER A 59 7.93 16.46 11.58
CA SER A 59 7.20 15.91 10.44
C SER A 59 8.09 15.90 9.18
N ILE A 60 8.08 14.80 8.44
CA ILE A 60 8.79 14.61 7.18
C ILE A 60 7.79 14.24 6.09
N GLU A 61 7.56 15.19 5.18
CA GLU A 61 6.72 15.00 3.99
C GLU A 61 7.54 14.65 2.74
N ALA A 62 8.83 14.99 2.73
CA ALA A 62 9.76 14.76 1.63
C ALA A 62 10.17 13.28 1.57
N ALA A 63 9.20 12.41 1.33
CA ALA A 63 9.36 10.97 1.22
C ALA A 63 8.42 10.39 0.15
N THR A 64 8.65 9.15 -0.23
CA THR A 64 7.74 8.37 -1.07
C THR A 64 7.66 6.93 -0.59
N LEU A 65 6.50 6.30 -0.78
CA LEU A 65 6.28 4.88 -0.48
C LEU A 65 6.17 4.10 -1.79
N SER A 66 6.96 3.05 -1.97
CA SER A 66 6.75 2.07 -3.04
C SER A 66 6.25 0.76 -2.46
N LEU A 67 5.15 0.23 -2.99
CA LEU A 67 4.60 -1.04 -2.51
C LEU A 67 5.39 -2.26 -3.02
N GLY A 68 6.18 -2.10 -4.09
CA GLY A 68 6.92 -3.17 -4.75
C GLY A 68 5.98 -4.22 -5.33
N SER A 69 6.44 -5.47 -5.35
CA SER A 69 5.67 -6.61 -5.84
C SER A 69 4.53 -6.97 -4.89
N ALA A 70 3.31 -6.78 -5.36
CA ALA A 70 2.08 -7.16 -4.68
C ALA A 70 1.13 -7.94 -5.61
N TYR A 71 0.28 -8.78 -5.03
CA TYR A 71 -0.69 -9.57 -5.77
C TYR A 71 -1.90 -9.92 -4.92
N PHE A 72 -3.01 -10.25 -5.57
CA PHE A 72 -4.23 -10.70 -4.91
C PHE A 72 -4.25 -12.22 -4.73
N LEU A 73 -4.69 -12.66 -3.55
CA LEU A 73 -5.08 -14.03 -3.26
C LEU A 73 -6.55 -14.08 -2.88
N ALA A 74 -7.25 -15.10 -3.35
CA ALA A 74 -8.58 -15.42 -2.85
C ALA A 74 -8.50 -15.90 -1.40
N SER A 75 -9.43 -15.44 -0.56
CA SER A 75 -9.68 -16.01 0.76
C SER A 75 -11.02 -16.74 0.73
N GLY A 76 -10.98 -18.06 0.58
CA GLY A 76 -12.15 -18.90 0.40
C GLY A 76 -12.64 -18.99 -1.06
N ALA A 77 -13.88 -19.47 -1.24
CA ALA A 77 -14.50 -19.59 -2.55
C ALA A 77 -14.90 -18.19 -3.08
N ASN A 78 -14.24 -17.74 -4.15
CA ASN A 78 -14.56 -16.49 -4.81
C ASN A 78 -15.30 -16.75 -6.12
N ILE A 79 -16.29 -15.90 -6.41
CA ILE A 79 -17.25 -16.08 -7.52
C ILE A 79 -16.77 -15.36 -8.79
N THR A 80 -15.78 -14.46 -8.65
CA THR A 80 -15.28 -13.62 -9.75
C THR A 80 -13.75 -13.67 -9.83
N LYS A 81 -13.19 -13.07 -10.89
CA LYS A 81 -11.74 -13.00 -11.08
C LYS A 81 -11.08 -12.11 -10.03
N ALA A 82 -9.77 -12.29 -9.85
CA ALA A 82 -8.99 -11.46 -8.96
C ALA A 82 -9.02 -9.98 -9.39
N PRO A 83 -9.07 -9.03 -8.44
CA PRO A 83 -8.78 -7.64 -8.72
C PRO A 83 -7.36 -7.47 -9.26
N ALA A 84 -7.12 -6.34 -9.92
CA ALA A 84 -5.80 -5.95 -10.38
C ALA A 84 -5.09 -5.08 -9.34
N PHE A 85 -3.84 -5.42 -9.03
CA PHE A 85 -2.89 -4.49 -8.41
C PHE A 85 -2.32 -3.58 -9.51
N VAL A 86 -2.37 -2.27 -9.31
CA VAL A 86 -2.06 -1.27 -10.36
C VAL A 86 -1.07 -0.20 -9.94
N ALA A 87 -0.57 -0.21 -8.71
CA ALA A 87 0.47 0.73 -8.29
C ALA A 87 1.77 0.44 -9.06
N LYS A 88 2.24 1.39 -9.87
CA LYS A 88 3.44 1.25 -10.71
C LYS A 88 4.59 2.18 -10.34
N SER A 89 4.35 3.14 -9.46
CA SER A 89 5.30 4.20 -9.13
C SER A 89 5.39 4.42 -7.62
N ALA A 90 6.37 5.22 -7.23
CA ALA A 90 6.48 5.74 -5.88
C ALA A 90 5.23 6.59 -5.57
N LEU A 91 4.56 6.26 -4.48
CA LEU A 91 3.39 6.95 -3.98
C LEU A 91 3.84 8.20 -3.19
N PRO A 92 3.39 9.40 -3.57
CA PRO A 92 3.71 10.61 -2.83
C PRO A 92 3.09 10.60 -1.44
N MET A 93 3.74 11.26 -0.48
CA MET A 93 3.12 11.53 0.82
C MET A 93 1.93 12.48 0.66
N ASN A 94 0.96 12.36 1.56
CA ASN A 94 -0.24 13.18 1.68
C ASN A 94 -1.10 13.32 0.41
N SER A 95 -1.03 12.35 -0.51
CA SER A 95 -1.93 12.27 -1.66
C SER A 95 -2.42 10.85 -1.91
N TYR A 96 -3.71 10.72 -2.26
CA TYR A 96 -4.30 9.43 -2.61
C TYR A 96 -3.81 8.98 -3.98
N SER A 97 -3.32 7.75 -4.03
CA SER A 97 -2.95 7.06 -5.26
C SER A 97 -3.78 5.80 -5.43
N LEU A 98 -4.24 5.52 -6.65
CA LEU A 98 -4.89 4.26 -6.98
C LEU A 98 -3.88 3.12 -6.90
N VAL A 99 -4.14 2.12 -6.07
CA VAL A 99 -3.22 0.99 -5.86
C VAL A 99 -3.81 -0.35 -6.28
N ALA A 100 -5.12 -0.51 -6.23
CA ALA A 100 -5.80 -1.67 -6.79
C ALA A 100 -7.20 -1.31 -7.31
N ARG A 101 -7.70 -2.11 -8.23
CA ARG A 101 -9.07 -1.97 -8.76
C ARG A 101 -9.68 -3.32 -9.13
N ALA A 102 -10.98 -3.41 -8.97
CA ALA A 102 -11.81 -4.48 -9.48
C ALA A 102 -12.74 -3.91 -10.56
N GLN A 103 -12.76 -4.53 -11.73
CA GLN A 103 -13.56 -4.09 -12.87
C GLN A 103 -14.97 -4.71 -12.88
N SER A 104 -15.91 -4.00 -13.50
CA SER A 104 -17.32 -4.38 -13.63
C SER A 104 -17.71 -4.89 -15.02
N VAL A 105 -16.73 -5.20 -15.87
CA VAL A 105 -16.94 -5.62 -17.26
C VAL A 105 -17.79 -6.92 -17.29
N PRO A 106 -18.95 -6.94 -17.97
CA PRO A 106 -19.76 -8.15 -18.09
C PRO A 106 -18.95 -9.32 -18.67
N GLY A 107 -19.05 -10.50 -18.06
CA GLY A 107 -18.23 -11.66 -18.42
C GLY A 107 -16.79 -11.65 -17.90
N ASP A 108 -16.33 -10.51 -17.37
CA ASP A 108 -14.97 -10.33 -16.81
C ASP A 108 -14.98 -9.56 -15.48
N ARG A 109 -16.06 -9.72 -14.71
CA ARG A 109 -16.20 -9.09 -13.40
C ARG A 109 -15.08 -9.55 -12.46
N GLN A 110 -14.61 -8.64 -11.63
CA GLN A 110 -13.55 -8.90 -10.67
C GLN A 110 -13.97 -8.49 -9.26
N GLY A 111 -13.26 -9.01 -8.27
CA GLY A 111 -13.23 -8.45 -6.92
C GLY A 111 -14.44 -8.69 -6.03
N MET A 112 -15.47 -9.41 -6.50
CA MET A 112 -16.50 -9.96 -5.62
C MET A 112 -15.92 -11.12 -4.80
N GLY A 113 -16.32 -11.22 -3.53
CA GLY A 113 -15.76 -12.17 -2.57
C GLY A 113 -14.70 -11.54 -1.68
N THR A 114 -13.89 -12.37 -1.02
CA THR A 114 -12.86 -11.93 -0.08
C THR A 114 -11.49 -12.05 -0.73
N TRP A 115 -10.75 -10.94 -0.76
CA TRP A 115 -9.46 -10.83 -1.43
C TRP A 115 -8.40 -10.30 -0.49
N LEU A 116 -7.22 -10.92 -0.52
CA LEU A 116 -6.04 -10.50 0.22
C LEU A 116 -5.05 -9.87 -0.76
N LEU A 117 -4.87 -8.56 -0.68
CA LEU A 117 -3.75 -7.88 -1.34
C LEU A 117 -2.48 -8.14 -0.52
N ARG A 118 -1.63 -9.06 -0.99
CA ARG A 118 -0.36 -9.39 -0.36
C ARG A 118 0.70 -8.36 -0.73
N LEU A 119 1.34 -7.77 0.28
CA LEU A 119 2.39 -6.77 0.17
C LEU A 119 3.75 -7.36 0.60
N ASN A 120 4.83 -6.69 0.19
CA ASN A 120 6.22 -7.07 0.52
C ASN A 120 6.51 -8.57 0.28
N THR A 121 6.18 -9.04 -0.93
CA THR A 121 6.12 -10.48 -1.22
C THR A 121 7.38 -11.06 -1.86
N LYS A 122 8.23 -10.21 -2.45
CA LYS A 122 9.48 -10.59 -3.11
C LYS A 122 10.62 -9.72 -2.60
N SER A 123 11.75 -10.33 -2.26
CA SER A 123 12.95 -9.60 -1.81
C SER A 123 13.60 -8.76 -2.92
N THR A 124 13.43 -9.16 -4.18
CA THR A 124 13.96 -8.45 -5.36
C THR A 124 13.18 -7.19 -5.73
N ASP A 125 11.96 -7.05 -5.20
CA ASP A 125 11.07 -5.90 -5.44
C ASP A 125 10.23 -5.65 -4.17
N PRO A 126 10.89 -5.20 -3.09
CA PRO A 126 10.27 -5.11 -1.78
C PRO A 126 9.47 -3.81 -1.62
N THR A 127 8.64 -3.75 -0.57
CA THR A 127 8.04 -2.47 -0.16
C THR A 127 9.11 -1.57 0.44
N THR A 128 9.23 -0.33 -0.04
CA THR A 128 10.28 0.62 0.37
C THR A 128 9.73 2.01 0.71
N LEU A 129 10.43 2.67 1.62
CA LEU A 129 10.29 4.09 1.94
C LEU A 129 11.57 4.79 1.48
N ASN A 130 11.44 5.78 0.60
CA ASN A 130 12.56 6.63 0.20
C ASN A 130 12.33 8.01 0.81
N VAL A 131 13.21 8.41 1.73
CA VAL A 131 13.11 9.67 2.47
C VAL A 131 14.24 10.58 2.04
N ALA A 132 13.96 11.83 1.70
CA ALA A 132 14.99 12.81 1.39
C ALA A 132 15.90 12.99 2.62
N SER A 133 17.20 12.74 2.48
CA SER A 133 18.15 12.79 3.60
C SER A 133 18.22 14.19 4.22
N SER A 134 18.06 15.24 3.41
CA SER A 134 18.02 16.64 3.86
C SER A 134 16.82 16.97 4.77
N ALA A 135 15.76 16.15 4.74
CA ALA A 135 14.59 16.33 5.60
C ALA A 135 14.74 15.64 6.97
N VAL A 136 15.74 14.77 7.14
CA VAL A 136 16.03 14.09 8.40
C VAL A 136 17.08 14.91 9.17
N THR A 137 16.61 15.74 10.11
CA THR A 137 17.48 16.61 10.92
C THR A 137 17.94 15.96 12.23
N THR A 138 17.21 14.95 12.70
CA THR A 138 17.45 14.27 13.98
C THR A 138 17.49 12.76 13.81
N GLN A 139 18.49 12.09 14.39
CA GLN A 139 18.55 10.63 14.43
C GLN A 139 17.57 10.05 15.45
N GLN A 140 16.50 9.44 14.95
CA GLN A 140 15.43 8.85 15.76
C GLN A 140 14.59 7.88 14.94
N ASN A 141 13.66 7.21 15.61
CA ASN A 141 12.60 6.46 14.95
C ASN A 141 11.52 7.42 14.46
N TYR A 142 11.00 7.13 13.26
CA TYR A 142 9.87 7.83 12.68
C TYR A 142 8.71 6.85 12.48
N GLN A 143 7.49 7.36 12.63
CA GLN A 143 6.25 6.61 12.40
C GLN A 143 5.35 7.37 11.45
N GLY A 144 4.62 6.65 10.59
CA GLY A 144 3.64 7.24 9.69
C GLY A 144 2.35 6.43 9.69
N THR A 145 1.31 6.99 9.10
CA THR A 145 0.02 6.32 8.92
C THR A 145 -0.20 6.04 7.44
N LEU A 146 -0.81 4.90 7.13
CA LEU A 146 -1.29 4.59 5.78
C LEU A 146 -2.81 4.72 5.76
N SER A 147 -3.31 5.76 5.11
CA SER A 147 -4.74 6.01 4.98
C SER A 147 -5.29 5.30 3.74
N TRP A 148 -6.12 4.29 3.95
CA TRP A 148 -6.72 3.51 2.87
C TRP A 148 -8.16 3.95 2.63
N LEU A 149 -8.53 4.10 1.37
CA LEU A 149 -9.87 4.43 0.93
C LEU A 149 -10.36 3.37 -0.07
N LEU A 150 -11.50 2.74 0.23
CA LEU A 150 -12.18 1.82 -0.67
C LEU A 150 -13.43 2.51 -1.22
N THR A 151 -13.53 2.60 -2.54
CA THR A 151 -14.67 3.21 -3.25
C THR A 151 -15.41 2.16 -4.05
N ASP A 152 -16.73 2.31 -4.16
CA ASP A 152 -17.65 1.37 -4.79
C ASP A 152 -17.78 1.53 -6.31
N ALA A 153 -17.21 2.60 -6.87
CA ALA A 153 -17.10 2.87 -8.29
C ALA A 153 -15.62 2.80 -8.72
N PRO A 154 -15.26 1.92 -9.68
CA PRO A 154 -13.90 1.89 -10.20
C PRO A 154 -13.57 3.22 -10.91
N GLN A 155 -12.38 3.75 -10.63
CA GLN A 155 -11.79 4.92 -11.29
C GLN A 155 -10.94 4.52 -12.51
#